data_AF-A0A554LJA9-F1
#
_entry.id   AF-A0A554LJA9-F1
#
_cell.length_a   1.000
_cell.length_b   1.000
_cell.length_c   1.000
_cell.angle_alpha   90.00
_cell.angle_beta   90.00
_cell.angle_gamma   90.00
#
_symmetry.space_group_name_H-M   'P 1'
#
loop_
_entity.id
_entity.type
_entity.pdbx_description
1 polymer ?
#
loop_
_entity_poly.entity_id
_entity_poly.type
_entity_poly.pdbx_seq_one_letter_code
_entity_poly.pdbx_strand_id
1 'polypeptide(L)'
;MKIFRQNNQQKKGKRQGEDFYQDIDARSKKKRYCTCSSLMMVFVALFVLGALGIFWLFNALSKSNLAPERRIAPSTEALESYQTKLSEIIAQAFLNKEAGVKENVRLIITEEELTSILAQQGEELSKDRVSIKNLSIIIKPAEMEVFGEMVKPINSKIKIGVLPSAKNGSLDVAVKWVEAGRIKLPSFVAGELNKIIEAQIDEIVKKGSITYIEEINLLQGEIEIMGRMR
;
A
#
# COMPACT_ATOMS: atom_id res chain seq x y z
N MET A 1 32.40 -16.58 -111.29
CA MET A 1 32.03 -17.01 -109.93
C MET A 1 32.11 -15.77 -109.03
N LYS A 2 31.06 -15.10 -108.54
CA LYS A 2 29.79 -15.54 -107.90
C LYS A 2 30.09 -16.58 -106.81
N ILE A 3 29.81 -16.46 -105.51
CA ILE A 3 28.91 -15.66 -104.62
C ILE A 3 29.63 -15.71 -103.22
N PHE A 4 29.61 -14.74 -102.28
CA PHE A 4 28.56 -14.53 -101.27
C PHE A 4 28.85 -13.28 -100.41
N ARG A 5 27.90 -12.34 -100.43
CA ARG A 5 27.59 -11.42 -99.33
C ARG A 5 26.85 -12.21 -98.25
N GLN A 6 27.11 -11.92 -96.96
CA GLN A 6 26.11 -11.28 -96.07
C GLN A 6 26.52 -11.31 -94.59
N ASN A 7 26.09 -10.24 -93.92
CA ASN A 7 25.65 -10.16 -92.52
C ASN A 7 26.66 -10.36 -91.40
N ASN A 8 27.00 -9.25 -90.72
CA ASN A 8 26.95 -9.20 -89.27
C ASN A 8 26.81 -7.76 -88.75
N GLN A 9 25.72 -7.09 -89.14
CA GLN A 9 25.14 -5.97 -88.38
C GLN A 9 24.15 -6.51 -87.32
N GLN A 10 24.62 -7.27 -86.32
CA GLN A 10 23.75 -7.65 -85.18
C GLN A 10 24.58 -7.94 -83.91
N LYS A 11 25.34 -6.98 -83.38
CA LYS A 11 25.81 -7.02 -81.98
C LYS A 11 25.92 -5.61 -81.36
N LYS A 12 24.90 -4.78 -81.52
CA LYS A 12 24.68 -3.59 -80.67
C LYS A 12 23.28 -3.72 -80.09
N GLY A 13 23.16 -4.15 -78.83
CA GLY A 13 21.85 -4.23 -78.19
C GLY A 13 21.65 -5.21 -77.03
N LYS A 14 22.70 -5.72 -76.36
CA LYS A 14 22.53 -6.60 -75.18
C LYS A 14 23.65 -6.45 -74.13
N ARG A 15 23.98 -5.23 -73.71
CA ARG A 15 24.93 -4.98 -72.59
C ARG A 15 24.57 -3.76 -71.73
N GLN A 16 23.30 -3.34 -71.69
CA GLN A 16 22.85 -2.23 -70.84
C GLN A 16 21.78 -2.62 -69.82
N GLY A 17 21.17 -3.81 -69.95
CA GLY A 17 20.15 -4.29 -69.01
C GLY A 17 20.73 -5.05 -67.82
N GLU A 18 21.78 -5.85 -68.02
CA GLU A 18 22.35 -6.69 -66.94
C GLU A 18 23.09 -5.85 -65.89
N ASP A 19 23.76 -4.77 -66.31
CA ASP A 19 24.46 -3.85 -65.41
C ASP A 19 23.48 -3.02 -64.55
N PHE A 20 22.28 -2.74 -65.09
CA PHE A 20 21.26 -1.99 -64.34
C PHE A 20 20.66 -2.79 -63.18
N TYR A 21 20.40 -4.08 -63.38
CA TYR A 21 19.90 -4.94 -62.31
C TYR A 21 21.01 -5.32 -61.32
N GLN A 22 22.27 -5.40 -61.74
CA GLN A 22 23.39 -5.58 -60.81
C GLN A 22 23.60 -4.37 -59.91
N ASP A 23 23.44 -3.14 -60.40
CA ASP A 23 23.57 -1.93 -59.58
C ASP A 23 22.40 -1.75 -58.60
N ILE A 24 21.19 -2.15 -58.96
CA ILE A 24 20.03 -2.16 -58.05
C ILE A 24 20.18 -3.27 -57.00
N ASP A 25 20.66 -4.45 -57.39
CA ASP A 25 20.82 -5.60 -56.47
C ASP A 25 22.08 -5.49 -55.59
N ALA A 26 23.10 -4.73 -56.02
CA ALA A 26 24.25 -4.36 -55.19
C ALA A 26 23.89 -3.29 -54.13
N ARG A 27 22.95 -2.38 -54.44
CA ARG A 27 22.44 -1.40 -53.47
C ARG A 27 21.44 -2.00 -52.47
N SER A 28 20.72 -3.06 -52.84
CA SER A 28 19.81 -3.78 -51.92
C SER A 28 20.55 -4.60 -50.86
N LYS A 29 21.80 -5.02 -51.13
CA LYS A 29 22.62 -5.87 -50.24
C LYS A 29 23.46 -5.11 -49.20
N LYS A 30 23.52 -3.76 -49.25
CA LYS A 30 23.96 -2.97 -48.09
C LYS A 30 22.80 -2.82 -47.12
N LYS A 31 22.48 -3.92 -46.43
CA LYS A 31 21.53 -3.94 -45.31
C LYS A 31 21.95 -2.87 -44.31
N ARG A 32 21.11 -1.86 -44.13
CA ARG A 32 21.25 -0.81 -43.12
C ARG A 32 21.07 -1.44 -41.73
N TYR A 33 22.12 -2.07 -41.21
CA TYR A 33 22.18 -2.66 -39.86
C TYR A 33 22.39 -1.62 -38.74
N CYS A 34 22.52 -0.33 -39.06
CA CYS A 34 22.80 0.70 -38.05
C CYS A 34 21.58 1.20 -37.27
N THR A 35 20.36 1.18 -37.84
CA THR A 35 19.17 1.67 -37.12
C THR A 35 18.67 0.68 -36.07
N CYS A 36 18.65 -0.63 -36.36
CA CYS A 36 18.26 -1.66 -35.38
C CYS A 36 19.26 -1.79 -34.22
N SER A 37 20.56 -1.59 -34.45
CA SER A 37 21.57 -1.66 -33.38
C SER A 37 21.45 -0.48 -32.42
N SER A 38 21.22 0.75 -32.92
CA SER A 38 21.00 1.91 -32.04
C SER A 38 19.70 1.79 -31.22
N LEU A 39 18.64 1.26 -31.83
CA LEU A 39 17.35 1.04 -31.15
C LEU A 39 17.49 0.00 -30.03
N MET A 40 18.22 -1.10 -30.27
CA MET A 40 18.53 -2.11 -29.25
C MET A 40 19.34 -1.51 -28.08
N MET A 41 20.33 -0.66 -28.36
CA MET A 41 21.09 0.02 -27.30
C MET A 41 20.20 0.90 -26.42
N VAL A 42 19.20 1.58 -26.99
CA VAL A 42 18.23 2.37 -26.21
C VAL A 42 17.37 1.46 -25.31
N PHE A 43 16.88 0.34 -25.82
CA PHE A 43 16.10 -0.61 -25.00
C PHE A 43 16.94 -1.22 -23.88
N VAL A 44 18.20 -1.58 -24.16
CA VAL A 44 19.13 -2.07 -23.14
C VAL A 44 19.40 -1.00 -22.09
N ALA A 45 19.64 0.24 -22.50
CA ALA A 45 19.84 1.36 -21.57
C ALA A 45 18.60 1.61 -20.69
N LEU A 46 17.40 1.61 -21.28
CA LEU A 46 16.14 1.73 -20.53
C LEU A 46 15.93 0.56 -19.56
N PHE A 47 16.28 -0.66 -19.96
CA PHE A 47 16.20 -1.83 -19.10
C PHE A 47 17.18 -1.74 -17.93
N VAL A 48 18.42 -1.31 -18.16
CA VAL A 48 19.42 -1.10 -17.11
C VAL A 48 18.98 0.00 -16.15
N LEU A 49 18.51 1.14 -16.67
CA LEU A 49 17.99 2.23 -15.84
C LEU A 49 16.76 1.80 -15.02
N GLY A 50 15.85 1.05 -15.64
CA GLY A 50 14.70 0.46 -14.96
C GLY A 50 15.10 -0.51 -13.86
N ALA A 51 16.05 -1.41 -14.13
CA ALA A 51 16.57 -2.35 -13.15
C ALA A 51 17.26 -1.64 -11.98
N LEU A 52 18.07 -0.61 -12.25
CA LEU A 52 18.69 0.22 -11.21
C LEU A 52 17.64 0.96 -10.37
N GLY A 53 16.60 1.49 -10.99
CA GLY A 53 15.48 2.14 -10.30
C GLY A 53 14.72 1.18 -9.39
N ILE A 54 14.40 -0.02 -9.89
CA ILE A 54 13.74 -1.08 -9.10
C ILE A 54 14.64 -1.52 -7.94
N PHE A 55 15.93 -1.74 -8.20
CA PHE A 55 16.89 -2.12 -7.17
C PHE A 55 17.01 -1.06 -6.07
N TRP A 56 17.07 0.22 -6.45
CA TRP A 56 17.08 1.33 -5.51
C TRP A 56 15.79 1.38 -4.67
N LEU A 57 14.62 1.20 -5.30
CA LEU A 57 13.33 1.16 -4.63
C LEU A 57 13.25 0.03 -3.60
N PHE A 58 13.64 -1.19 -3.97
CA PHE A 58 13.70 -2.33 -3.05
C PHE A 58 14.63 -2.05 -1.87
N ASN A 59 15.82 -1.52 -2.14
CA ASN A 59 16.78 -1.19 -1.09
C ASN A 59 16.25 -0.09 -0.14
N ALA A 60 15.49 0.89 -0.66
CA ALA A 60 14.85 1.93 0.13
C ALA A 60 13.68 1.41 1.00
N LEU A 61 12.97 0.38 0.54
CA LEU A 61 11.94 -0.32 1.33
C LEU A 61 12.56 -1.20 2.43
N SER A 62 13.64 -1.93 2.12
CA SER A 62 14.23 -2.92 3.03
C SER A 62 15.14 -2.34 4.11
N LYS A 63 15.88 -1.24 3.86
CA LYS A 63 16.90 -0.72 4.79
C LYS A 63 16.43 0.34 5.78
N SER A 64 15.14 0.49 6.00
CA SER A 64 14.67 1.54 6.93
C SER A 64 14.60 1.08 8.39
N ASN A 65 15.05 1.97 9.26
CA ASN A 65 14.76 1.91 10.69
C ASN A 65 13.43 2.62 10.97
N LEU A 66 12.32 2.13 10.38
CA LEU A 66 10.96 2.44 10.84
C LEU A 66 10.67 1.71 12.15
N ALA A 67 11.56 1.87 13.13
CA ALA A 67 11.30 1.40 14.48
C ALA A 67 10.40 2.45 15.16
N PRO A 68 9.36 2.01 15.88
CA PRO A 68 8.64 2.92 16.77
C PRO A 68 9.62 3.53 17.76
N GLU A 69 9.41 4.80 18.12
CA GLU A 69 10.17 5.46 19.19
C GLU A 69 10.05 4.68 20.51
N ARG A 70 8.88 4.06 20.73
CA ARG A 70 8.60 3.11 21.80
C ARG A 70 7.79 1.94 21.24
N ARG A 71 8.25 0.70 21.45
CA ARG A 71 7.46 -0.50 21.15
C ARG A 71 6.58 -0.83 22.35
N ILE A 72 5.30 -1.02 22.10
CA ILE A 72 4.34 -1.48 23.10
C ILE A 72 4.04 -2.93 22.79
N ALA A 73 4.39 -3.81 23.72
CA ALA A 73 4.11 -5.22 23.58
C ALA A 73 2.67 -5.50 24.01
N PRO A 74 1.95 -6.39 23.31
CA PRO A 74 0.64 -6.82 23.77
C PRO A 74 0.78 -7.53 25.12
N SER A 75 -0.13 -7.25 26.06
CA SER A 75 -0.15 -7.88 27.37
C SER A 75 -1.55 -8.44 27.68
N THR A 76 -1.59 -9.58 28.37
CA THR A 76 -2.84 -10.17 28.83
C THR A 76 -3.51 -9.31 29.90
N GLU A 77 -2.69 -8.68 30.75
CA GLU A 77 -3.16 -7.76 31.80
C GLU A 77 -3.89 -6.54 31.21
N ALA A 78 -3.40 -5.96 30.12
CA ALA A 78 -4.09 -4.86 29.45
C ALA A 78 -5.41 -5.31 28.82
N LEU A 79 -5.45 -6.52 28.25
CA LEU A 79 -6.69 -7.07 27.69
C LEU A 79 -7.75 -7.30 28.78
N GLU A 80 -7.35 -7.85 29.93
CA GLU A 80 -8.24 -8.07 31.08
C GLU A 80 -8.71 -6.74 31.70
N SER A 81 -7.83 -5.75 31.80
CA SER A 81 -8.18 -4.38 32.21
C SER A 81 -9.28 -3.80 31.31
N TYR A 82 -9.09 -3.89 29.99
CA TYR A 82 -10.08 -3.42 29.02
C TYR A 82 -11.43 -4.13 29.16
N GLN A 83 -11.43 -5.46 29.26
CA GLN A 83 -12.66 -6.24 29.42
C GLN A 83 -13.39 -5.90 30.73
N THR A 84 -12.64 -5.70 31.81
CA THR A 84 -13.20 -5.30 33.10
C THR A 84 -13.84 -3.92 33.02
N LYS A 85 -13.15 -2.93 32.44
CA LYS A 85 -13.67 -1.57 32.22
C LYS A 85 -14.96 -1.59 31.39
N LEU A 86 -14.99 -2.37 30.31
CA LEU A 86 -16.19 -2.53 29.51
C LEU A 86 -17.35 -3.14 30.32
N SER A 87 -17.09 -4.19 31.10
CA SER A 87 -18.12 -4.83 31.92
C SER A 87 -18.68 -3.88 32.97
N GLU A 88 -17.83 -3.03 33.56
CA GLU A 88 -18.23 -2.06 34.57
C GLU A 88 -19.08 -0.94 33.96
N ILE A 89 -18.67 -0.39 32.81
CA ILE A 89 -19.45 0.58 32.04
C ILE A 89 -20.83 0.01 31.69
N ILE A 90 -20.89 -1.23 31.20
CA ILE A 90 -22.14 -1.88 30.84
C ILE A 90 -23.02 -2.10 32.08
N ALA A 91 -22.45 -2.54 33.21
CA ALA A 91 -23.19 -2.76 34.44
C ALA A 91 -23.75 -1.47 35.05
N GLN A 92 -22.95 -0.39 35.09
CA GLN A 92 -23.41 0.94 35.50
C GLN A 92 -24.55 1.41 34.60
N ALA A 93 -24.45 1.12 33.32
CA ALA A 93 -25.46 1.50 32.36
C ALA A 93 -26.79 0.79 32.48
N PHE A 94 -26.77 -0.50 32.81
CA PHE A 94 -28.01 -1.21 33.14
C PHE A 94 -28.70 -0.60 34.35
N LEU A 95 -27.97 -0.26 35.41
CA LEU A 95 -28.53 0.36 36.62
C LEU A 95 -29.11 1.76 36.34
N ASN A 96 -28.41 2.58 35.56
CA ASN A 96 -28.86 3.93 35.23
C ASN A 96 -30.06 3.95 34.28
N LYS A 97 -30.16 2.95 33.40
CA LYS A 97 -31.32 2.75 32.51
C LYS A 97 -32.58 2.40 33.30
N GLU A 98 -32.48 1.55 34.33
CA GLU A 98 -33.59 1.26 35.24
C GLU A 98 -34.04 2.51 36.01
N ALA A 99 -33.12 3.44 36.28
CA ALA A 99 -33.41 4.73 36.91
C ALA A 99 -33.93 5.81 35.95
N GLY A 100 -34.05 5.54 34.64
CA GLY A 100 -34.58 6.47 33.64
C GLY A 100 -33.65 7.63 33.25
N VAL A 101 -32.35 7.53 33.53
CA VAL A 101 -31.35 8.56 33.22
C VAL A 101 -30.79 8.34 31.81
N LYS A 102 -30.77 9.38 30.97
CA LYS A 102 -30.05 9.33 29.68
C LYS A 102 -28.55 9.27 29.95
N GLU A 103 -27.91 8.21 29.50
CA GLU A 103 -26.56 7.93 29.92
C GLU A 103 -25.52 8.34 28.88
N ASN A 104 -24.67 9.27 29.29
CA ASN A 104 -23.43 9.57 28.60
C ASN A 104 -22.35 8.65 29.17
N VAL A 105 -21.72 7.88 28.29
CA VAL A 105 -20.67 6.93 28.62
C VAL A 105 -19.34 7.49 28.14
N ARG A 106 -18.32 7.35 28.98
CA ARG A 106 -16.94 7.71 28.68
C ARG A 106 -16.09 6.46 28.74
N LEU A 107 -15.47 6.10 27.62
CA LEU A 107 -14.54 4.99 27.50
C LEU A 107 -13.15 5.55 27.25
N ILE A 108 -12.19 5.21 28.11
CA ILE A 108 -10.78 5.55 27.94
C ILE A 108 -10.02 4.27 27.62
N ILE A 109 -9.33 4.26 26.50
CA ILE A 109 -8.54 3.13 26.02
C ILE A 109 -7.08 3.58 25.93
N THR A 110 -6.18 2.85 26.60
CA THR A 110 -4.74 3.15 26.55
C THR A 110 -4.08 2.57 25.30
N GLU A 111 -2.87 3.04 24.97
CA GLU A 111 -2.05 2.44 23.92
C GLU A 111 -1.81 0.93 24.12
N GLU A 112 -1.62 0.49 25.37
CA GLU A 112 -1.39 -0.92 25.73
C GLU A 112 -2.64 -1.77 25.50
N GLU A 113 -3.79 -1.25 25.93
CA GLU A 113 -5.10 -1.89 25.71
C GLU A 113 -5.38 -2.03 24.21
N LEU A 114 -5.25 -0.92 23.46
CA LEU A 114 -5.52 -0.91 22.03
C LEU A 114 -4.54 -1.80 21.24
N THR A 115 -3.26 -1.79 21.61
CA THR A 115 -2.24 -2.68 21.00
C THR A 115 -2.54 -4.16 21.30
N SER A 116 -2.97 -4.47 22.52
CA SER A 116 -3.29 -5.86 22.92
C SER A 116 -4.53 -6.38 22.21
N ILE A 117 -5.54 -5.54 22.02
CA ILE A 117 -6.76 -5.89 21.29
C ILE A 117 -6.43 -6.15 19.82
N LEU A 118 -5.67 -5.26 19.16
CA LEU A 118 -5.27 -5.48 17.77
C LEU A 118 -4.37 -6.71 17.59
N ALA A 119 -3.53 -7.04 18.58
CA ALA A 119 -2.70 -8.24 18.53
C ALA A 119 -3.54 -9.52 18.56
N GLN A 120 -4.64 -9.54 19.35
CA GLN A 120 -5.58 -10.66 19.39
C GLN A 120 -6.29 -10.87 18.04
N GLN A 121 -6.61 -9.79 17.35
CA GLN A 121 -7.25 -9.80 16.03
C GLN A 121 -6.25 -9.89 14.86
N GLY A 122 -4.94 -9.91 15.15
CA GLY A 122 -3.87 -9.79 14.16
C GLY A 122 -3.80 -10.94 13.14
N GLU A 123 -4.38 -12.10 13.43
CA GLU A 123 -4.49 -13.19 12.46
C GLU A 123 -5.45 -12.86 11.31
N GLU A 124 -6.48 -12.05 11.56
CA GLU A 124 -7.51 -11.66 10.57
C GLU A 124 -7.08 -10.53 9.62
N LEU A 125 -5.98 -9.85 9.91
CA LEU A 125 -5.41 -8.79 9.05
C LEU A 125 -4.76 -9.34 7.77
N SER A 126 -4.79 -10.65 7.58
CA SER A 126 -4.24 -11.35 6.43
C SER A 126 -5.30 -11.51 5.33
N LYS A 127 -5.53 -10.46 4.53
CA LYS A 127 -6.23 -10.60 3.25
C LYS A 127 -5.25 -10.97 2.14
N ASP A 128 -5.74 -11.57 1.06
CA ASP A 128 -4.90 -12.07 -0.05
C ASP A 128 -3.89 -11.04 -0.61
N ARG A 129 -4.20 -9.74 -0.51
CA ARG A 129 -3.41 -8.65 -1.08
C ARG A 129 -2.44 -7.96 -0.12
N VAL A 130 -2.82 -7.84 1.15
CA VAL A 130 -2.04 -7.12 2.18
C VAL A 130 -2.15 -7.90 3.47
N SER A 131 -1.00 -8.19 4.08
CA SER A 131 -0.90 -8.86 5.38
C SER A 131 0.06 -8.07 6.26
N ILE A 132 -0.40 -7.68 7.44
CA ILE A 132 0.39 -6.95 8.43
C ILE A 132 0.43 -7.76 9.72
N LYS A 133 1.61 -7.82 10.34
CA LYS A 133 1.85 -8.47 11.62
C LYS A 133 2.50 -7.51 12.60
N ASN A 134 2.58 -7.93 13.86
CA ASN A 134 3.32 -7.24 14.91
C ASN A 134 2.89 -5.77 15.05
N LEU A 135 1.57 -5.55 15.11
CA LEU A 135 1.01 -4.23 15.25
C LEU A 135 1.35 -3.64 16.62
N SER A 136 1.65 -2.34 16.63
CA SER A 136 1.84 -1.54 17.83
C SER A 136 1.29 -0.14 17.57
N ILE A 137 0.62 0.45 18.54
CA ILE A 137 -0.04 1.75 18.37
C ILE A 137 0.56 2.74 19.34
N ILE A 138 0.82 3.95 18.84
CA ILE A 138 1.17 5.11 19.65
C ILE A 138 0.08 6.16 19.44
N ILE A 139 -0.46 6.70 20.52
CA ILE A 139 -1.52 7.70 20.49
C ILE A 139 -0.91 9.07 20.82
N LYS A 140 -0.97 9.97 19.84
CA LYS A 140 -0.54 11.37 19.98
C LYS A 140 -1.77 12.29 19.92
N PRO A 141 -1.71 13.49 20.49
CA PRO A 141 -2.85 14.41 20.50
C PRO A 141 -3.44 14.78 19.11
N ALA A 142 -2.65 14.66 18.04
CA ALA A 142 -3.06 15.04 16.68
C ALA A 142 -3.40 13.84 15.77
N GLU A 143 -2.88 12.65 16.06
CA GLU A 143 -3.09 11.43 15.28
C GLU A 143 -2.60 10.19 16.06
N MET A 144 -3.14 9.03 15.70
CA MET A 144 -2.60 7.74 16.12
C MET A 144 -1.59 7.26 15.08
N GLU A 145 -0.46 6.75 15.54
CA GLU A 145 0.55 6.11 14.70
C GLU A 145 0.48 4.60 14.91
N VAL A 146 0.12 3.86 13.86
CA VAL A 146 0.12 2.40 13.85
C VAL A 146 1.40 1.92 13.18
N PHE A 147 2.18 1.14 13.89
CA PHE A 147 3.39 0.49 13.41
C PHE A 147 3.13 -0.98 13.19
N GLY A 148 3.80 -1.57 12.20
CA GLY A 148 3.69 -3.00 11.94
C GLY A 148 4.72 -3.49 10.94
N GLU A 149 4.61 -4.78 10.62
CA GLU A 149 5.42 -5.46 9.62
C GLU A 149 4.50 -5.96 8.52
N MET A 150 4.54 -5.30 7.36
CA MET A 150 3.86 -5.76 6.16
C MET A 150 4.62 -6.98 5.64
N VAL A 151 3.95 -8.12 5.53
CA VAL A 151 4.52 -9.38 5.04
C VAL A 151 4.23 -9.59 3.55
N LYS A 152 3.10 -9.04 3.07
CA LYS A 152 2.68 -9.07 1.66
C LYS A 152 2.20 -7.67 1.21
N PRO A 153 2.52 -7.23 -0.02
CA PRO A 153 3.29 -7.94 -1.05
C PRO A 153 4.81 -7.89 -0.86
N ILE A 154 5.31 -6.98 -0.02
CA ILE A 154 6.74 -6.78 0.23
C ILE A 154 6.97 -6.83 1.73
N ASN A 155 7.97 -7.59 2.17
CA ASN A 155 8.38 -7.61 3.56
C ASN A 155 9.01 -6.26 3.94
N SER A 156 8.28 -5.44 4.69
CA SER A 156 8.73 -4.11 5.09
C SER A 156 8.08 -3.70 6.41
N LYS A 157 8.83 -2.92 7.20
CA LYS A 157 8.24 -2.20 8.32
C LYS A 157 7.39 -1.07 7.79
N ILE A 158 6.22 -0.90 8.39
CA ILE A 158 5.28 0.14 8.02
C ILE A 158 4.94 1.01 9.21
N LYS A 159 4.63 2.26 8.90
CA LYS A 159 4.08 3.24 9.82
C LYS A 159 2.89 3.91 9.16
N ILE A 160 1.78 3.99 9.87
CA ILE A 160 0.49 4.47 9.36
C ILE A 160 0.02 5.58 10.28
N GLY A 161 -0.26 6.76 9.72
CA GLY A 161 -0.93 7.84 10.44
C GLY A 161 -2.44 7.71 10.30
N VAL A 162 -3.13 7.63 11.43
CA VAL A 162 -4.56 7.37 11.52
C VAL A 162 -5.22 8.47 12.34
N LEU A 163 -6.34 9.00 11.85
CA LEU A 163 -7.17 9.95 12.58
C LEU A 163 -8.57 9.35 12.78
N PRO A 164 -8.93 8.96 14.00
CA PRO A 164 -10.30 8.58 14.33
C PRO A 164 -11.15 9.83 14.50
N SER A 165 -12.43 9.74 14.13
CA SER A 165 -13.40 10.82 14.27
C SER A 165 -14.80 10.27 14.49
N ALA A 166 -15.67 11.03 15.16
CA ALA A 166 -17.07 10.68 15.28
C ALA A 166 -17.85 11.21 14.07
N LYS A 167 -18.52 10.34 13.33
CA LYS A 167 -19.33 10.71 12.17
C LYS A 167 -20.64 9.94 12.18
N ASN A 168 -21.75 10.66 12.13
CA ASN A 168 -23.11 10.09 12.16
C ASN A 168 -23.38 9.15 13.35
N GLY A 169 -22.74 9.38 14.49
CA GLY A 169 -22.89 8.50 15.66
C GLY A 169 -22.04 7.23 15.63
N SER A 170 -21.18 7.06 14.61
CA SER A 170 -20.25 5.94 14.47
C SER A 170 -18.81 6.41 14.47
N LEU A 171 -17.90 5.48 14.76
CA LEU A 171 -16.47 5.69 14.60
C LEU A 171 -16.13 5.70 13.10
N ASP A 172 -15.56 6.80 12.62
CA ASP A 172 -14.96 6.91 11.29
C ASP A 172 -13.44 7.00 11.46
N VAL A 173 -12.71 6.25 10.64
CA VAL A 173 -11.25 6.18 10.72
C VAL A 173 -10.66 6.60 9.38
N ALA A 174 -9.80 7.62 9.41
CA ALA A 174 -9.11 8.13 8.23
C ALA A 174 -7.61 7.88 8.31
N VAL A 175 -7.08 7.07 7.40
CA VAL A 175 -5.63 6.92 7.17
C VAL A 175 -5.13 8.15 6.42
N LYS A 176 -4.33 8.99 7.09
CA LYS A 176 -3.74 10.21 6.51
C LYS A 176 -2.54 9.89 5.62
N TRP A 177 -1.70 8.97 6.05
CA TRP A 177 -0.47 8.63 5.36
C TRP A 177 -0.02 7.22 5.73
N VAL A 178 0.72 6.60 4.82
CA VAL A 178 1.33 5.28 5.00
C VAL A 178 2.76 5.37 4.54
N GLU A 179 3.68 4.92 5.37
CA GLU A 179 5.11 4.86 5.08
C GLU A 179 5.57 3.42 5.18
N ALA A 180 6.36 2.98 4.19
CA ALA A 180 7.12 1.75 4.23
C ALA A 180 8.55 2.10 3.85
N GLY A 181 9.53 1.64 4.61
CA GLY A 181 10.89 2.10 4.33
C GLY A 181 11.12 3.58 4.69
N ARG A 182 11.59 4.31 3.68
CA ARG A 182 11.65 5.79 3.69
C ARG A 182 10.69 6.36 2.64
N ILE A 183 9.74 5.54 2.19
CA ILE A 183 8.88 5.81 1.05
C ILE A 183 7.45 5.98 1.56
N LYS A 184 6.83 7.10 1.20
CA LYS A 184 5.39 7.27 1.34
C LYS A 184 4.71 6.41 0.28
N LEU A 185 3.84 5.52 0.74
CA LEU A 185 3.08 4.66 -0.14
C LEU A 185 1.96 5.45 -0.83
N PRO A 186 1.61 5.07 -2.06
CA PRO A 186 0.52 5.68 -2.80
C PRO A 186 -0.84 5.47 -2.10
N SER A 187 -1.79 6.37 -2.37
CA SER A 187 -3.10 6.43 -1.72
C SER A 187 -3.95 5.16 -1.88
N PHE A 188 -3.73 4.34 -2.91
CA PHE A 188 -4.47 3.08 -3.06
C PHE A 188 -4.13 2.07 -1.94
N VAL A 189 -2.88 2.05 -1.46
CA VAL A 189 -2.48 1.20 -0.33
C VAL A 189 -3.13 1.71 0.95
N ALA A 190 -3.13 3.04 1.13
CA ALA A 190 -3.81 3.68 2.25
C ALA A 190 -5.31 3.34 2.27
N GLY A 191 -5.98 3.30 1.11
CA GLY A 191 -7.40 2.96 1.03
C GLY A 191 -7.72 1.52 1.47
N GLU A 192 -6.90 0.53 1.11
CA GLU A 192 -7.10 -0.84 1.58
C GLU A 192 -6.76 -0.99 3.07
N LEU A 193 -5.72 -0.30 3.55
CA LEU A 193 -5.40 -0.26 4.98
C LEU A 193 -6.49 0.45 5.79
N ASN A 194 -7.13 1.48 5.23
CA ASN A 194 -8.23 2.19 5.87
C ASN A 194 -9.36 1.23 6.20
N LYS A 195 -9.84 0.46 5.22
CA LYS A 195 -10.92 -0.52 5.41
C LYS A 195 -10.57 -1.56 6.47
N ILE A 196 -9.31 -1.99 6.52
CA ILE A 196 -8.86 -2.98 7.48
C ILE A 196 -8.85 -2.39 8.89
N ILE A 197 -8.26 -1.21 9.07
CA ILE A 197 -8.16 -0.54 10.37
C ILE A 197 -9.55 -0.13 10.87
N GLU A 198 -10.37 0.48 10.01
CA GLU A 198 -11.73 0.90 10.32
C GLU A 198 -12.59 -0.27 10.82
N ALA A 199 -12.58 -1.41 10.10
CA ALA A 199 -13.33 -2.59 10.52
C ALA A 199 -12.92 -3.11 11.90
N GLN A 200 -11.61 -3.07 12.20
CA GLN A 200 -11.09 -3.54 13.48
C GLN A 200 -11.47 -2.60 14.62
N ILE A 201 -11.22 -1.29 14.48
CA ILE A 201 -11.55 -0.34 15.54
C ILE A 201 -13.08 -0.24 15.73
N ASP A 202 -13.88 -0.34 14.66
CA ASP A 202 -15.35 -0.40 14.76
C ASP A 202 -15.83 -1.65 15.53
N GLU A 203 -15.20 -2.81 15.34
CA GLU A 203 -15.51 -4.01 16.12
C GLU A 203 -15.19 -3.81 17.61
N ILE A 204 -14.07 -3.14 17.93
CA ILE A 204 -13.67 -2.82 19.30
C ILE A 204 -14.72 -1.95 19.99
N VAL A 205 -15.17 -0.90 19.30
CA VAL A 205 -16.18 0.04 19.84
C VAL A 205 -17.54 -0.65 20.00
N LYS A 206 -17.96 -1.45 19.01
CA LYS A 206 -19.24 -2.18 19.06
C LYS A 206 -19.29 -3.21 20.18
N LYS A 207 -18.17 -3.88 20.49
CA LYS A 207 -18.07 -4.77 21.67
C LYS A 207 -18.33 -4.02 22.98
N GLY A 208 -17.98 -2.74 23.05
CA GLY A 208 -18.26 -1.89 24.20
C GLY A 208 -19.72 -1.42 24.33
N SER A 209 -20.63 -1.86 23.46
CA SER A 209 -22.06 -1.49 23.47
C SER A 209 -22.37 0.01 23.31
N ILE A 210 -21.37 0.84 23.02
CA ILE A 210 -21.56 2.24 22.66
C ILE A 210 -22.26 2.28 21.31
N THR A 211 -23.52 2.75 21.31
CA THR A 211 -24.39 2.69 20.13
C THR A 211 -24.40 4.01 19.37
N TYR A 212 -24.00 5.10 20.02
CA TYR A 212 -23.88 6.42 19.42
C TYR A 212 -22.63 7.13 19.97
N ILE A 213 -21.65 7.38 19.13
CA ILE A 213 -20.43 8.13 19.49
C ILE A 213 -20.67 9.62 19.23
N GLU A 214 -20.46 10.44 20.24
CA GLU A 214 -20.56 11.90 20.16
C GLU A 214 -19.22 12.52 19.83
N GLU A 215 -18.18 12.09 20.53
CA GLU A 215 -16.86 12.73 20.47
C GLU A 215 -15.75 11.71 20.67
N ILE A 216 -14.62 11.97 20.02
CA ILE A 216 -13.39 11.18 20.14
C ILE A 216 -12.26 12.16 20.35
N ASN A 217 -11.61 12.05 21.51
CA ASN A 217 -10.47 12.85 21.88
C ASN A 217 -9.21 12.00 21.92
N LEU A 218 -8.17 12.47 21.24
CA LEU A 218 -6.84 11.88 21.34
C LEU A 218 -6.06 12.64 22.40
N LEU A 219 -5.70 11.93 23.46
CA LEU A 219 -4.81 12.41 24.51
C LEU A 219 -3.46 11.69 24.37
N GLN A 220 -2.41 12.23 24.98
CA GLN A 220 -1.11 11.57 24.92
C GLN A 220 -1.20 10.20 25.60
N GLY A 221 -1.04 9.12 24.82
CA GLY A 221 -1.08 7.75 25.31
C GLY A 221 -2.47 7.11 25.45
N GLU A 222 -3.55 7.86 25.21
CA GLU A 222 -4.92 7.41 25.47
C GLU A 222 -5.91 7.97 24.43
N ILE A 223 -6.90 7.16 24.06
CA ILE A 223 -8.06 7.60 23.30
C ILE A 223 -9.28 7.63 24.23
N GLU A 224 -9.96 8.77 24.24
CA GLU A 224 -11.20 8.97 24.96
C GLU A 224 -12.35 8.96 23.95
N ILE A 225 -13.34 8.10 24.19
CA ILE A 225 -14.54 7.98 23.38
C ILE A 225 -15.72 8.34 24.28
N MET A 226 -16.45 9.38 23.90
CA MET A 226 -17.68 9.79 24.58
C MET A 226 -18.88 9.46 23.70
N GLY A 227 -19.91 8.88 24.31
CA GLY A 227 -21.08 8.45 23.56
C GLY A 227 -22.25 8.08 24.45
N ARG A 228 -23.22 7.38 23.86
CA ARG A 228 -24.42 6.88 24.53
C ARG A 228 -24.63 5.42 24.22
N MET A 229 -25.14 4.72 25.23
CA MET A 229 -25.63 3.35 25.10
C MET A 229 -27.12 3.33 24.74
N ARG A 230 -27.59 2.22 24.18
CA ARG A 230 -29.00 1.99 23.81
C ARG A 230 -29.84 1.41 24.93
#